data_AF-A0A522ED76-F1
#
_entry.id   AF-A0A522ED76-F1
#
_cell.length_a   1.000
_cell.length_b   1.000
_cell.length_c   1.000
_cell.angle_alpha   90.00
_cell.angle_beta   90.00
_cell.angle_gamma   90.00
#
_symmetry.space_group_name_H-M   'P 1'
#
loop_
_entity.id
_entity.type
_entity.pdbx_description
1 polymer ?
#
loop_
_entity_poly.entity_id
_entity_poly.type
_entity_poly.pdbx_seq_one_letter_code
_entity_poly.pdbx_strand_id
1 'polypeptide(L)'
;MLGKKLVIIALLLLSLHIANAQEPSKAIYRIAAGGTGFTDTYGNVWQPDTGFYVSGQSSTSNVPIRKTDIDELYQSSRFAPIGDLRYTFPLKNGNYQVILHFSETAASDPALKQRWFDVQAENKTVLWGVSIYKEAQVRGALIKTFDIDVQDEKLDLVFQRRDRKSV
;
A
#
# COMPACT_ATOMS: atom_id res chain seq x y z
N MET A 1 -24.21 1.42 -18.01
CA MET A 1 -22.79 1.09 -17.73
C MET A 1 -22.45 1.70 -16.38
N LEU A 2 -22.37 0.87 -15.33
CA LEU A 2 -22.13 1.33 -13.96
C LEU A 2 -20.68 1.83 -13.85
N GLY A 3 -20.50 3.10 -13.51
CA GLY A 3 -19.18 3.71 -13.34
C GLY A 3 -18.38 3.00 -12.25
N LYS A 4 -17.11 2.72 -12.53
CA LYS A 4 -16.15 2.09 -11.61
C LYS A 4 -16.04 2.93 -10.33
N LYS A 5 -16.10 2.29 -9.15
CA LYS A 5 -15.85 2.96 -7.87
C LYS A 5 -14.34 2.93 -7.60
N LEU A 6 -13.79 4.09 -7.33
CA LEU A 6 -12.35 4.30 -7.26
C LEU A 6 -11.90 4.22 -5.80
N VAL A 7 -10.88 3.42 -5.50
CA VAL A 7 -10.14 3.46 -4.23
C VAL A 7 -8.69 3.81 -4.61
N ILE A 8 -8.21 4.98 -4.17
CA ILE A 8 -6.90 5.52 -4.54
C ILE A 8 -6.05 5.73 -3.29
N ILE A 9 -4.78 5.35 -3.41
CA ILE A 9 -3.62 5.80 -2.65
C ILE A 9 -2.70 6.43 -3.75
N ALA A 10 -2.32 7.71 -3.66
CA ALA A 10 -2.35 8.75 -4.74
C ALA A 10 -1.51 8.65 -6.06
N LEU A 11 -1.87 9.53 -7.03
CA LEU A 11 -1.58 9.58 -8.49
C LEU A 11 -1.00 10.95 -8.95
N LEU A 12 -0.18 11.01 -10.03
CA LEU A 12 -0.13 12.18 -10.96
C LEU A 12 0.51 11.88 -12.35
N LEU A 13 -0.09 12.43 -13.43
CA LEU A 13 0.40 12.48 -14.82
C LEU A 13 0.26 13.93 -15.33
N LEU A 14 1.30 14.51 -15.94
CA LEU A 14 1.38 15.94 -16.28
C LEU A 14 1.06 16.21 -17.77
N SER A 15 0.10 17.11 -18.04
CA SER A 15 0.04 17.91 -19.27
C SER A 15 -0.46 19.32 -18.90
N LEU A 16 0.20 20.37 -19.39
CA LEU A 16 -0.03 21.76 -18.97
C LEU A 16 -1.49 22.20 -19.19
N HIS A 17 -2.21 22.45 -18.10
CA HIS A 17 -3.37 23.34 -18.00
C HIS A 17 -3.29 24.05 -16.63
N ILE A 18 -3.79 25.29 -16.61
CA ILE A 18 -3.95 26.24 -15.47
C ILE A 18 -4.08 25.57 -14.10
N ALA A 19 -3.49 26.19 -13.07
CA ALA A 19 -3.60 25.85 -11.65
C ALA A 19 -4.99 25.34 -11.26
N ASN A 20 -5.18 24.03 -11.39
CA ASN A 20 -6.34 23.32 -10.92
C ASN A 20 -5.85 22.61 -9.67
N ALA A 21 -6.31 23.06 -8.51
CA ALA A 21 -6.18 22.25 -7.30
C ALA A 21 -6.68 20.85 -7.68
N GLN A 22 -5.78 19.86 -7.63
CA GLN A 22 -6.15 18.48 -7.83
C GLN A 22 -7.10 18.15 -6.69
N GLU A 23 -8.41 18.26 -6.92
CA GLU A 23 -9.43 17.89 -5.94
C GLU A 23 -9.07 16.50 -5.40
N PRO A 24 -8.94 16.34 -4.07
CA PRO A 24 -8.47 15.08 -3.50
C PRO A 24 -9.41 13.97 -4.00
N SER A 25 -8.86 13.03 -4.78
CA SER A 25 -9.67 11.94 -5.34
C SER A 25 -10.35 11.24 -4.17
N LYS A 26 -11.67 11.16 -4.13
CA LYS A 26 -12.38 10.64 -2.95
C LYS A 26 -12.16 9.13 -2.80
N ALA A 27 -11.05 8.73 -2.16
CA ALA A 27 -10.82 7.35 -1.75
C ALA A 27 -11.72 7.01 -0.57
N ILE A 28 -12.24 5.79 -0.56
CA ILE A 28 -13.05 5.26 0.53
C ILE A 28 -12.18 5.07 1.78
N TYR A 29 -10.95 4.60 1.59
CA TYR A 29 -9.95 4.43 2.63
C TYR A 29 -8.61 5.00 2.21
N ARG A 30 -7.94 5.63 3.17
CA ARG A 30 -6.51 6.02 3.12
C ARG A 30 -5.87 5.60 4.41
N ILE A 31 -5.02 4.59 4.36
CA ILE A 31 -4.56 3.87 5.54
C ILE A 31 -3.06 4.06 5.71
N ALA A 32 -2.65 4.59 6.86
CA ALA A 32 -1.25 4.67 7.28
C ALA A 32 -0.86 3.37 8.00
N ALA A 33 -0.27 2.43 7.26
CA ALA A 33 0.13 1.12 7.79
C ALA A 33 1.18 1.27 8.90
N GLY A 34 0.87 0.73 10.09
CA GLY A 34 1.73 0.78 11.27
C GLY A 34 2.00 2.17 11.86
N GLY A 35 1.34 3.21 11.34
CA GLY A 35 1.52 4.60 11.75
C GLY A 35 0.27 5.18 12.43
N THR A 36 0.36 6.46 12.79
CA THR A 36 -0.78 7.26 13.25
C THR A 36 -1.50 7.90 12.06
N GLY A 37 -2.71 8.41 12.27
CA GLY A 37 -3.39 9.21 11.25
C GLY A 37 -2.73 10.59 11.08
N PHE A 38 -2.74 11.11 9.87
CA PHE A 38 -2.18 12.42 9.51
C PHE A 38 -2.86 13.00 8.28
N THR A 39 -2.59 14.26 7.94
CA THR A 39 -3.07 14.89 6.70
C THR A 39 -1.85 15.28 5.86
N ASP A 40 -1.80 14.82 4.61
CA ASP A 40 -0.68 15.14 3.73
C ASP A 40 -0.75 16.56 3.16
N THR A 41 0.32 16.96 2.48
CA THR A 41 0.46 18.28 1.85
C THR A 41 -0.55 18.55 0.73
N TYR A 42 -1.25 17.51 0.25
CA TYR A 42 -2.31 17.60 -0.75
C TYR A 42 -3.71 17.60 -0.12
N GLY A 43 -3.81 17.66 1.22
CA GLY A 43 -5.08 17.69 1.96
C GLY A 43 -5.75 16.32 2.08
N ASN A 44 -5.06 15.23 1.76
CA ASN A 44 -5.61 13.89 1.98
C ASN A 44 -5.47 13.50 3.44
N VAL A 45 -6.57 13.06 4.05
CA VAL A 45 -6.58 12.52 5.41
C VAL A 45 -6.29 11.03 5.38
N TRP A 46 -5.21 10.63 6.04
CA TRP A 46 -4.77 9.27 6.27
C TRP A 46 -5.17 8.85 7.68
N GLN A 47 -5.87 7.73 7.82
CA GLN A 47 -6.24 7.18 9.13
C GLN A 47 -5.28 6.04 9.52
N PRO A 48 -5.09 5.77 10.83
CA PRO A 48 -4.30 4.62 11.26
C PRO A 48 -4.94 3.32 10.78
N ASP A 49 -4.13 2.26 10.67
CA ASP A 49 -4.60 0.95 10.21
C ASP A 49 -5.38 0.12 11.26
N THR A 50 -5.58 0.67 12.45
CA THR A 50 -6.35 0.04 13.53
C THR A 50 -7.76 -0.30 13.07
N GLY A 51 -8.16 -1.56 13.29
CA GLY A 51 -9.45 -2.09 12.86
C GLY A 51 -9.45 -2.70 11.44
N PHE A 52 -8.36 -2.57 10.68
CA PHE A 52 -8.23 -3.15 9.34
C PHE A 52 -7.17 -4.26 9.26
N TYR A 53 -6.06 -4.14 9.99
CA TYR A 53 -5.06 -5.21 10.01
C TYR A 53 -5.57 -6.40 10.84
N VAL A 54 -5.25 -7.61 10.37
CA VAL A 54 -5.56 -8.88 11.04
C VAL A 54 -4.30 -9.47 11.67
N SER A 55 -3.14 -9.24 11.07
CA SER A 55 -1.84 -9.75 11.55
C SER A 55 -0.70 -8.79 11.24
N GLY A 56 0.48 -9.07 11.79
CA GLY A 56 1.70 -8.29 11.56
C GLY A 56 2.01 -7.29 12.66
N GLN A 57 3.22 -6.75 12.58
CA GLN A 57 3.82 -5.82 13.52
C GLN A 57 4.09 -4.49 12.82
N SER A 58 3.96 -3.39 13.58
CA SER A 58 4.31 -2.06 13.08
C SER A 58 5.80 -1.77 13.26
N SER A 59 6.33 -0.92 12.38
CA SER A 59 7.65 -0.30 12.50
C SER A 59 7.56 1.15 12.04
N THR A 60 8.36 2.01 12.65
CA THR A 60 8.48 3.43 12.29
C THR A 60 9.94 3.81 12.11
N SER A 61 10.17 4.86 11.32
CA SER A 61 11.49 5.41 11.05
C SER A 61 11.35 6.89 10.69
N ASN A 62 12.36 7.72 10.97
CA ASN A 62 12.36 9.15 10.60
C ASN A 62 13.35 9.43 9.46
N VAL A 63 13.51 8.49 8.54
CA VAL A 63 14.46 8.62 7.43
C VAL A 63 13.78 9.29 6.23
N PRO A 64 14.49 10.17 5.49
CA PRO A 64 13.94 10.73 4.25
C PRO A 64 13.60 9.64 3.24
N ILE A 65 12.47 9.79 2.56
CA ILE A 65 11.98 8.84 1.56
C ILE A 65 12.11 9.46 0.17
N ARG A 66 12.73 8.72 -0.75
CA ARG A 66 12.89 9.14 -2.15
C ARG A 66 11.63 8.79 -2.93
N LYS A 67 11.41 9.49 -4.04
CA LYS A 67 10.29 9.28 -4.98
C LYS A 67 8.91 9.56 -4.38
N THR A 68 8.84 10.41 -3.37
CA THR A 68 7.58 10.88 -2.77
C THR A 68 7.79 12.27 -2.19
N ASP A 69 6.70 13.02 -2.07
CA ASP A 69 6.61 14.26 -1.30
C ASP A 69 5.83 14.04 0.02
N ILE A 70 5.49 12.78 0.33
CA ILE A 70 4.68 12.37 1.50
C ILE A 70 5.48 11.36 2.34
N ASP A 71 6.64 11.78 2.84
CA ASP A 71 7.55 10.91 3.61
C ASP A 71 6.85 10.18 4.76
N GLU A 72 5.97 10.88 5.47
CA GLU A 72 5.22 10.35 6.62
C GLU A 72 4.46 9.05 6.30
N LEU A 73 3.91 8.93 5.08
CA LEU A 73 3.20 7.72 4.65
C LEU A 73 4.12 6.49 4.56
N TYR A 74 5.39 6.70 4.23
CA TYR A 74 6.38 5.67 3.94
C TYR A 74 7.39 5.49 5.09
N GLN A 75 7.25 6.29 6.15
CA GLN A 75 8.07 6.25 7.34
C GLN A 75 7.53 5.27 8.38
N SER A 76 6.24 4.93 8.31
CA SER A 76 5.63 3.80 9.02
C SER A 76 5.36 2.62 8.07
N SER A 77 5.40 1.41 8.61
CA SER A 77 5.01 0.20 7.88
C SER A 77 4.41 -0.84 8.81
N ARG A 78 3.68 -1.80 8.21
CA ARG A 78 3.33 -3.06 8.86
C ARG A 78 3.96 -4.21 8.09
N PHE A 79 4.51 -5.18 8.81
CA PHE A 79 5.18 -6.34 8.24
C PHE A 79 4.91 -7.59 9.09
N ALA A 80 5.13 -8.78 8.54
CA ALA A 80 5.02 -10.04 9.27
C ALA A 80 6.36 -10.79 9.22
N PRO A 81 7.10 -10.92 10.34
CA PRO A 81 8.33 -11.72 10.35
C PRO A 81 8.04 -13.23 10.29
N ILE A 82 6.86 -13.64 10.78
CA ILE A 82 6.37 -15.02 10.78
C ILE A 82 4.92 -15.01 10.28
N GLY A 83 4.60 -15.93 9.38
CA GLY A 83 3.27 -16.02 8.76
C GLY A 83 3.02 -14.91 7.74
N ASP A 84 1.74 -14.75 7.38
CA ASP A 84 1.31 -13.73 6.42
C ASP A 84 0.93 -12.43 7.12
N LEU A 85 1.16 -11.31 6.45
CA LEU A 85 0.53 -10.04 6.78
C LEU A 85 -0.86 -10.01 6.14
N ARG A 86 -1.89 -9.71 6.93
CA ARG A 86 -3.29 -9.75 6.50
C ARG A 86 -4.03 -8.48 6.85
N TYR A 87 -4.94 -8.07 5.97
CA TYR A 87 -5.88 -6.99 6.17
C TYR A 87 -7.28 -7.41 5.72
N THR A 88 -8.29 -6.85 6.37
CA THR A 88 -9.70 -6.96 5.98
C THR A 88 -10.33 -5.57 6.02
N PHE A 89 -10.96 -5.17 4.92
CA PHE A 89 -11.65 -3.90 4.79
C PHE A 89 -13.14 -4.13 4.59
N PRO A 90 -14.03 -3.64 5.47
CA PRO A 90 -15.46 -3.63 5.19
C PRO A 90 -15.74 -2.79 3.94
N LEU A 91 -16.20 -3.41 2.86
CA LEU A 91 -16.45 -2.76 1.59
C LEU A 91 -17.67 -3.38 0.94
N LYS A 92 -18.67 -2.56 0.62
CA LYS A 92 -19.86 -3.03 -0.12
C LYS A 92 -19.43 -3.73 -1.41
N ASN A 93 -20.25 -4.66 -1.89
CA ASN A 93 -19.98 -5.32 -3.16
C ASN A 93 -19.79 -4.32 -4.31
N GLY A 94 -18.78 -4.56 -5.13
CA GLY A 94 -18.44 -3.70 -6.25
C GLY A 94 -16.99 -3.80 -6.70
N ASN A 95 -16.70 -3.09 -7.79
CA ASN A 95 -15.36 -3.03 -8.36
C ASN A 95 -14.59 -1.86 -7.74
N TYR A 96 -13.37 -2.16 -7.32
CA TYR A 96 -12.46 -1.25 -6.63
C TYR A 96 -11.09 -1.27 -7.31
N GLN A 97 -10.42 -0.12 -7.28
CA GLN A 97 -8.99 -0.05 -7.50
C GLN A 97 -8.29 -0.13 -6.14
N VAL A 98 -7.22 -0.88 -6.01
CA VAL A 98 -6.42 -0.90 -4.78
C VAL A 98 -5.05 -0.39 -5.14
N ILE A 99 -4.57 0.57 -4.36
CA ILE A 99 -3.22 1.10 -4.52
C ILE A 99 -2.45 0.84 -3.23
N LEU A 100 -1.32 0.17 -3.35
CA LEU A 100 -0.46 -0.25 -2.26
C LEU A 100 0.82 0.54 -2.26
N HIS A 101 1.16 1.12 -1.11
CA HIS A 101 2.33 1.94 -0.91
C HIS A 101 3.35 1.16 -0.08
N PHE A 102 4.57 1.06 -0.59
CA PHE A 102 5.65 0.34 0.05
C PHE A 102 6.91 1.19 0.13
N SER A 103 7.70 0.96 1.17
CA SER A 103 9.05 1.47 1.32
C SER A 103 9.92 0.42 2.02
N GLU A 104 11.22 0.41 1.72
CA GLU A 104 12.21 -0.37 2.45
C GLU A 104 13.04 0.57 3.31
N THR A 105 12.68 0.71 4.59
CA THR A 105 13.37 1.61 5.53
C THR A 105 14.46 0.90 6.35
N ALA A 106 14.48 -0.44 6.37
CA ALA A 106 15.45 -1.25 7.11
C ALA A 106 16.79 -1.39 6.37
N ALA A 107 17.49 -0.27 6.18
CA ALA A 107 18.72 -0.17 5.39
C ALA A 107 19.85 -1.15 5.79
N SER A 108 19.87 -1.56 7.06
CA SER A 108 20.91 -2.41 7.65
C SER A 108 20.56 -3.90 7.65
N ASP A 109 19.36 -4.31 7.20
CA ASP A 109 19.00 -5.73 7.21
C ASP A 109 19.71 -6.49 6.06
N PRO A 110 20.61 -7.44 6.34
CA PRO A 110 21.31 -8.20 5.29
C PRO A 110 20.37 -9.01 4.39
N ALA A 111 19.15 -9.31 4.84
CA ALA A 111 18.14 -10.06 4.11
C ALA A 111 17.27 -9.19 3.19
N LEU A 112 17.39 -7.86 3.20
CA LEU A 112 16.51 -6.96 2.43
C LEU A 112 16.46 -7.28 0.92
N LYS A 113 17.56 -7.79 0.35
CA LYS A 113 17.64 -8.19 -1.08
C LYS A 113 16.91 -9.49 -1.41
N GLN A 114 16.51 -10.24 -0.38
CA GLN A 114 15.87 -11.55 -0.47
C GLN A 114 14.39 -11.49 -0.06
N ARG A 115 13.87 -10.31 0.26
CA ARG A 115 12.46 -10.10 0.55
C ARG A 115 11.68 -10.04 -0.76
N TRP A 116 11.00 -11.14 -1.05
CA TRP A 116 10.04 -11.29 -2.13
C TRP A 116 8.71 -11.70 -1.51
N PHE A 117 7.61 -11.15 -2.00
CA PHE A 117 6.28 -11.53 -1.55
C PHE A 117 5.26 -11.46 -2.67
N ASP A 118 4.18 -12.20 -2.51
CA ASP A 118 2.98 -12.09 -3.33
C ASP A 118 1.93 -11.26 -2.60
N VAL A 119 1.06 -10.62 -3.35
CA VAL A 119 -0.16 -10.02 -2.82
C VAL A 119 -1.34 -10.80 -3.37
N GLN A 120 -2.16 -11.31 -2.47
CA GLN A 120 -3.47 -11.84 -2.79
C GLN A 120 -4.56 -10.85 -2.41
N ALA A 121 -5.59 -10.76 -3.24
CA ALA A 121 -6.85 -10.10 -2.94
C ALA A 121 -7.98 -11.08 -3.27
N GLU A 122 -8.98 -11.23 -2.39
CA GLU A 122 -10.10 -12.16 -2.60
C GLU A 122 -9.62 -13.60 -2.95
N ASN A 123 -8.62 -14.08 -2.21
CA ASN A 123 -7.97 -15.40 -2.39
C ASN A 123 -7.32 -15.62 -3.78
N LYS A 124 -7.03 -14.55 -4.52
CA LYS A 124 -6.34 -14.60 -5.83
C LYS A 124 -5.06 -13.79 -5.80
N THR A 125 -3.97 -14.35 -6.30
CA THR A 125 -2.71 -13.60 -6.48
C THR A 125 -2.90 -12.49 -7.51
N VAL A 126 -2.84 -11.24 -7.05
CA VAL A 126 -2.98 -10.02 -7.89
C VAL A 126 -1.63 -9.36 -8.19
N LEU A 127 -0.63 -9.57 -7.33
CA LEU A 127 0.75 -9.17 -7.58
C LEU A 127 1.67 -10.34 -7.23
N TRP A 128 2.54 -10.69 -8.15
CA TRP A 128 3.45 -11.84 -8.03
C TRP A 128 4.89 -11.36 -7.92
N GLY A 129 5.63 -11.87 -6.93
CA GLY A 129 7.07 -11.68 -6.80
C GLY A 129 7.48 -10.21 -6.60
N VAL A 130 6.77 -9.47 -5.77
CA VAL A 130 7.12 -8.08 -5.44
C VAL A 130 8.40 -8.06 -4.60
N SER A 131 9.37 -7.23 -5.00
CA SER A 131 10.56 -6.93 -4.21
C SER A 131 10.79 -5.42 -4.15
N ILE A 132 10.46 -4.82 -3.01
CA ILE A 132 10.56 -3.37 -2.79
C ILE A 132 12.00 -2.89 -3.05
N TYR A 133 12.99 -3.62 -2.53
CA TYR A 133 14.39 -3.28 -2.75
C TYR A 133 14.78 -3.31 -4.23
N LYS A 134 14.37 -4.32 -4.99
CA LYS A 134 14.74 -4.42 -6.41
C LYS A 134 14.11 -3.30 -7.24
N GLU A 135 12.90 -2.88 -6.89
CA GLU A 135 12.13 -1.91 -7.67
C GLU A 135 12.35 -0.45 -7.24
N ALA A 136 12.56 -0.20 -5.95
CA ALA A 136 12.68 1.14 -5.39
C ALA A 136 13.96 1.39 -4.58
N GLN A 137 14.78 0.35 -4.33
CA GLN A 137 15.94 0.40 -3.45
C GLN A 137 15.55 0.80 -2.01
N VAL A 138 16.54 0.95 -1.13
CA VAL A 138 16.31 1.42 0.25
C VAL A 138 15.78 2.86 0.22
N ARG A 139 14.81 3.19 1.08
CA ARG A 139 14.19 4.53 1.18
C ARG A 139 13.65 5.03 -0.15
N GLY A 140 13.09 4.15 -0.97
CA GLY A 140 12.33 4.54 -2.16
C GLY A 140 10.87 4.18 -1.98
N ALA A 141 9.99 5.11 -2.30
CA ALA A 141 8.57 4.83 -2.45
C ALA A 141 8.34 3.91 -3.66
N LEU A 142 7.59 2.83 -3.45
CA LEU A 142 7.06 1.94 -4.48
C LEU A 142 5.54 1.95 -4.39
N ILE A 143 4.88 2.09 -5.53
CA ILE A 143 3.43 2.05 -5.64
C ILE A 143 3.05 0.88 -6.55
N LYS A 144 2.10 0.07 -6.11
CA LYS A 144 1.48 -1.00 -6.92
C LYS A 144 -0.01 -0.80 -6.97
N THR A 145 -0.60 -1.00 -8.14
CA THR A 145 -2.05 -0.83 -8.35
C THR A 145 -2.62 -2.08 -8.99
N PHE A 146 -3.82 -2.48 -8.57
CA PHE A 146 -4.62 -3.51 -9.22
C PHE A 146 -6.11 -3.21 -9.06
N ASP A 147 -6.94 -3.77 -9.94
CA ASP A 147 -8.39 -3.71 -9.82
C ASP A 147 -8.91 -5.03 -9.21
N ILE A 148 -9.97 -4.97 -8.40
CA ILE A 148 -10.60 -6.12 -7.74
C ILE A 148 -12.12 -5.96 -7.68
N ASP A 149 -12.85 -7.08 -7.76
CA ASP A 149 -14.30 -7.13 -7.56
C ASP A 149 -14.59 -7.77 -6.20
N VAL A 150 -15.22 -7.02 -5.30
CA VAL A 150 -15.64 -7.45 -3.95
C VAL A 150 -17.06 -7.98 -4.03
N GLN A 151 -17.29 -9.17 -3.46
CA GLN A 151 -18.55 -9.91 -3.60
C GLN A 151 -19.17 -10.35 -2.26
N ASP A 152 -18.47 -10.20 -1.15
CA ASP A 152 -18.89 -10.67 0.18
C ASP A 152 -18.83 -9.59 1.27
N GLU A 153 -19.03 -8.32 0.86
CA GLU A 153 -19.04 -7.13 1.72
C GLU A 153 -17.73 -6.81 2.45
N LYS A 154 -16.63 -7.43 2.03
CA LYS A 154 -15.28 -7.12 2.52
C LYS A 154 -14.23 -7.30 1.43
N LEU A 155 -13.10 -6.62 1.58
CA LEU A 155 -11.88 -6.88 0.82
C LEU A 155 -10.86 -7.52 1.74
N ASP A 156 -10.46 -8.75 1.44
CA ASP A 156 -9.39 -9.45 2.12
C ASP A 156 -8.08 -9.34 1.33
N LEU A 157 -7.02 -8.84 1.98
CA LEU A 157 -5.67 -8.78 1.43
C LEU A 157 -4.70 -9.67 2.22
N VAL A 158 -3.89 -10.44 1.52
CA VAL A 158 -2.85 -11.28 2.10
C VAL A 158 -1.51 -11.01 1.42
N PHE A 159 -0.50 -10.67 2.21
CA PHE A 159 0.88 -10.47 1.75
C PHE A 159 1.69 -11.67 2.20
N GLN A 160 2.03 -12.52 1.24
CA GLN A 160 2.64 -13.83 1.48
C GLN A 160 4.11 -13.80 1.17
N ARG A 161 4.94 -14.12 2.16
CA ARG A 161 6.38 -14.23 1.94
C ARG A 161 6.66 -15.35 0.94
N ARG A 162 7.53 -15.08 -0.04
CA ARG A 162 8.11 -16.13 -0.88
C ARG A 162 9.43 -16.57 -0.31
N ASP A 163 9.57 -17.88 -0.17
CA ASP A 163 10.87 -18.47 0.08
C ASP A 163 11.61 -18.63 -1.26
N ARG A 164 12.93 -18.44 -1.26
CA ARG A 164 13.81 -18.51 -2.45
C ARG A 164 13.71 -19.84 -3.24
N LYS A 165 13.05 -20.88 -2.69
CA LYS A 165 12.90 -22.20 -3.32
C LYS A 165 11.80 -22.27 -4.40
N SER A 166 11.09 -21.18 -4.67
CA SER A 166 9.93 -21.17 -5.59
C SER A 166 10.19 -20.47 -6.94
N VAL A 167 11.44 -20.42 -7.40
CA VAL A 167 11.83 -19.96 -8.75
C VAL A 167 12.40 -21.12 -9.54
#